data_AF-A0A0A6UK22-F1
#
_entry.id   AF-A0A0A6UK22-F1
#
_cell.length_a   1.000
_cell.length_b   1.000
_cell.length_c   1.000
_cell.angle_alpha   90.00
_cell.angle_beta   90.00
_cell.angle_gamma   90.00
#
_symmetry.space_group_name_H-M   'P 1'
#
loop_
_entity.id
_entity.type
_entity.pdbx_description
1 polymer ?
#
loop_
_entity_poly.entity_id
_entity_poly.type
_entity_poly.pdbx_seq_one_letter_code
_entity_poly.pdbx_strand_id
1 'polypeptide(L)'
;MGDGGAPIRRIAAYPRAVPVSRKRKKVQRSAAAVKADRRREHVRRVRAANEVREMLAGWTAGDARRTEEARPHAGRVIGALLASPRTGIALEDELCARLGEVPDEVAPRHLAEALADAAGVLPEDDAAAERVRMVVAGVLPARFRPRTGLDAPDPLLKEPALWTRDRAGTRFAVCAPFGTPDGPVRWYLWGLGVSGYYASPEEALVAWQVGIGPAAAGGTVWHEVDDWPLVAGLLSADTSGAAEFLRSRRLAEVLLSRHAAPGNGG
;
A
#
# COMPACT_ATOMS: atom_id res chain seq x y z
N MET A 1 75.64 6.27 -67.24
CA MET A 1 75.82 7.73 -67.12
C MET A 1 74.48 8.32 -66.70
N GLY A 2 74.29 9.14 -65.68
CA GLY A 2 74.96 9.33 -64.39
C GLY A 2 73.85 9.22 -63.33
N ASP A 3 74.12 8.65 -62.16
CA ASP A 3 74.63 9.35 -60.97
C ASP A 3 73.75 10.53 -60.52
N GLY A 4 73.24 10.45 -59.29
CA GLY A 4 72.29 11.40 -58.73
C GLY A 4 71.82 10.98 -57.34
N GLY A 5 72.77 10.71 -56.45
CA GLY A 5 72.51 10.45 -55.04
C GLY A 5 71.82 11.63 -54.36
N ALA A 6 70.66 11.39 -53.75
CA ALA A 6 69.99 12.34 -52.87
C ALA A 6 70.39 12.08 -51.41
N PRO A 7 70.77 13.11 -50.64
CA PRO A 7 71.30 12.94 -49.30
C PRO A 7 70.22 12.70 -48.24
N ILE A 8 70.53 11.78 -47.33
CA ILE A 8 69.81 11.45 -46.10
C ILE A 8 69.72 12.70 -45.21
N ARG A 9 68.53 13.30 -45.09
CA ARG A 9 68.26 14.37 -44.11
C ARG A 9 68.14 13.76 -42.71
N ARG A 10 69.12 14.08 -41.85
CA ARG A 10 69.04 13.88 -40.39
C ARG A 10 67.80 14.61 -39.85
N ILE A 11 66.85 13.85 -39.31
CA ILE A 11 65.71 14.38 -38.55
C ILE A 11 66.26 14.82 -37.20
N ALA A 12 66.30 16.13 -36.96
CA ALA A 12 66.59 16.70 -35.66
C ALA A 12 65.45 16.31 -34.69
N ALA A 13 65.78 15.56 -33.65
CA ALA A 13 64.87 15.28 -32.55
C ALA A 13 64.63 16.59 -31.77
N TYR A 14 63.44 17.16 -31.92
CA TYR A 14 63.02 18.28 -31.07
C TYR A 14 62.71 17.78 -29.65
N PRO A 15 63.12 18.51 -28.60
CA PRO A 15 62.77 18.15 -27.23
C PRO A 15 61.24 18.25 -27.05
N ARG A 16 60.63 17.17 -26.55
CA ARG A 16 59.21 17.15 -26.13
C ARG A 16 59.02 18.21 -25.04
N ALA A 17 58.32 19.30 -25.39
CA ALA A 17 57.89 20.30 -24.43
C ALA A 17 56.95 19.65 -23.40
N VAL A 18 57.42 19.54 -22.16
CA VAL A 18 56.65 19.05 -21.03
C VAL A 18 55.51 20.04 -20.77
N PRO A 19 54.22 19.62 -20.73
CA PRO A 19 53.13 20.54 -20.50
C PRO A 19 53.21 21.08 -19.07
N VAL A 20 53.76 22.28 -18.93
CA VAL A 20 53.76 23.00 -17.66
C VAL A 20 52.31 23.35 -17.36
N SER A 21 51.79 22.84 -16.24
CA SER A 21 50.45 23.17 -15.74
C SER A 21 50.34 24.69 -15.60
N ARG A 22 49.74 25.34 -16.61
CA ARG A 22 49.51 26.79 -16.60
C ARG A 22 48.52 27.06 -15.49
N LYS A 23 49.00 27.64 -14.39
CA LYS A 23 48.18 28.11 -13.26
C LYS A 23 47.11 29.06 -13.80
N ARG A 24 45.91 28.53 -14.02
CA ARG A 24 44.80 29.27 -14.61
C ARG A 24 44.40 30.38 -13.64
N LYS A 25 44.50 31.63 -14.08
CA LYS A 25 44.03 32.80 -13.33
C LYS A 25 42.54 32.60 -13.05
N LYS A 26 42.14 32.54 -11.77
CA LYS A 26 40.71 32.46 -11.40
C LYS A 26 40.04 33.72 -11.94
N VAL A 27 39.12 33.55 -12.89
CA VAL A 27 38.28 34.64 -13.38
C VAL A 27 37.42 35.09 -12.21
N GLN A 28 37.73 36.25 -11.65
CA GLN A 28 37.00 36.84 -10.54
C GLN A 28 35.67 37.36 -11.10
N ARG A 29 34.56 36.67 -10.80
CA ARG A 29 33.22 37.13 -11.23
C ARG A 29 32.87 38.44 -10.52
N SER A 30 32.28 39.37 -11.24
CA SER A 30 31.80 40.63 -10.66
C SER A 30 30.65 40.37 -9.68
N ALA A 31 30.52 41.21 -8.65
CA ALA A 31 29.42 41.12 -7.68
C ALA A 31 28.04 41.19 -8.35
N ALA A 32 27.92 41.93 -9.46
CA ALA A 32 26.71 42.01 -10.26
C ALA A 32 26.35 40.66 -10.91
N ALA A 33 27.33 39.93 -11.46
CA ALA A 33 27.12 38.61 -12.03
C ALA A 33 26.66 37.60 -10.96
N VAL A 34 27.28 37.62 -9.78
CA VAL A 34 26.87 36.77 -8.65
C VAL A 34 25.44 37.09 -8.18
N LYS A 35 25.07 38.37 -8.10
CA LYS A 35 23.70 38.79 -7.74
C LYS A 35 22.67 38.35 -8.80
N ALA A 36 23.01 38.46 -10.09
CA ALA A 36 22.16 38.00 -11.17
C ALA A 36 21.98 36.48 -11.15
N ASP A 37 23.04 35.72 -10.92
CA ASP A 37 22.99 34.25 -10.77
C ASP A 37 22.09 33.85 -9.59
N ARG A 38 22.27 34.47 -8.43
CA ARG A 38 21.40 34.24 -7.25
C ARG A 38 19.93 34.54 -7.52
N ARG A 39 19.63 35.62 -8.26
CA ARG A 39 18.25 35.96 -8.65
C ARG A 39 17.68 34.90 -9.60
N ARG A 40 18.44 34.44 -10.60
CA ARG A 40 18.01 33.36 -11.51
C ARG A 40 17.77 32.06 -10.75
N GLU A 41 18.65 31.71 -9.82
CA GLU A 41 18.51 30.52 -8.98
C GLU A 41 17.28 30.61 -8.06
N HIS A 42 17.04 31.78 -7.44
CA HIS A 42 15.84 32.00 -6.64
C HIS A 42 14.56 31.86 -7.48
N VAL A 43 14.50 32.47 -8.66
CA VAL A 43 13.35 32.33 -9.58
C VAL A 43 13.14 30.88 -10.00
N ARG A 44 14.22 30.14 -10.31
CA ARG A 44 14.14 28.69 -10.61
C ARG A 44 13.58 27.89 -9.44
N ARG A 45 14.04 28.16 -8.21
CA ARG A 45 13.52 27.49 -7.00
C ARG A 45 12.04 27.80 -6.77
N VAL A 46 11.63 29.06 -6.91
CA VAL A 46 10.22 29.47 -6.76
C VAL A 46 9.36 28.79 -7.82
N ARG A 47 9.81 28.75 -9.07
CA ARG A 47 9.09 28.08 -10.16
C ARG A 47 8.94 26.57 -9.90
N ALA A 48 10.03 25.89 -9.56
CA ALA A 48 9.98 24.46 -9.23
C ALA A 48 9.04 24.18 -8.04
N ALA A 49 9.05 25.02 -7.00
CA ALA A 49 8.14 24.88 -5.87
C ALA A 49 6.66 25.08 -6.27
N ASN A 50 6.37 26.02 -7.19
CA ASN A 50 5.02 26.22 -7.70
C ASN A 50 4.56 25.04 -8.58
N GLU A 51 5.43 24.50 -9.45
CA GLU A 51 5.13 23.33 -10.28
C GLU A 51 4.81 22.10 -9.40
N VAL A 52 5.56 21.87 -8.33
CA VAL A 52 5.25 20.81 -7.35
C VAL A 52 3.92 21.07 -6.65
N ARG A 53 3.62 22.31 -6.26
CA ARG A 53 2.35 22.65 -5.61
C ARG A 53 1.15 22.42 -6.55
N GLU A 54 1.26 22.83 -7.80
CA GLU A 54 0.22 22.64 -8.82
C GLU A 54 0.00 21.15 -9.10
N MET A 55 1.07 20.36 -9.19
CA MET A 55 0.99 18.91 -9.32
C MET A 55 0.25 18.28 -8.14
N LEU A 56 0.63 18.62 -6.90
CA LEU A 56 -0.04 18.12 -5.70
C LEU A 56 -1.51 18.53 -5.65
N ALA A 57 -1.85 19.77 -6.02
CA ALA A 57 -3.23 20.24 -6.10
C ALA A 57 -4.05 19.50 -7.16
N GLY A 58 -3.44 19.18 -8.31
CA GLY A 58 -4.07 18.36 -9.34
C GLY A 58 -4.32 16.93 -8.86
N TRP A 59 -3.38 16.36 -8.09
CA TRP A 59 -3.52 15.03 -7.50
C TRP A 59 -4.64 14.99 -6.45
N THR A 60 -4.70 15.96 -5.54
CA THR A 60 -5.75 16.03 -4.52
C THR A 60 -7.13 16.26 -5.13
N ALA A 61 -7.25 17.12 -6.15
CA ALA A 61 -8.50 17.31 -6.88
C ALA A 61 -8.93 16.03 -7.61
N GLY A 62 -7.98 15.29 -8.19
CA GLY A 62 -8.23 13.99 -8.80
C GLY A 62 -8.70 12.93 -7.80
N ASP A 63 -8.07 12.86 -6.62
CA ASP A 63 -8.48 11.97 -5.52
C ASP A 63 -9.90 12.30 -5.06
N ALA A 64 -10.20 13.58 -4.82
CA ALA A 64 -11.53 14.02 -4.40
C ALA A 64 -12.62 13.65 -5.43
N ARG A 65 -12.33 13.82 -6.73
CA ARG A 65 -13.27 13.45 -7.81
C ARG A 65 -13.55 11.96 -7.81
N ARG A 66 -12.52 11.10 -7.69
CA ARG A 66 -12.71 9.65 -7.65
C ARG A 66 -13.46 9.18 -6.41
N THR A 67 -13.24 9.82 -5.27
CA THR A 67 -14.03 9.58 -4.05
C THR A 67 -15.48 10.01 -4.24
N GLU A 68 -15.75 11.12 -4.93
CA GLU A 68 -17.11 11.52 -5.30
C GLU A 68 -17.79 10.51 -6.24
N GLU A 69 -17.06 10.01 -7.24
CA GLU A 69 -17.54 8.95 -8.16
C GLU A 69 -17.88 7.66 -7.41
N ALA A 70 -17.17 7.34 -6.30
CA ALA A 70 -17.44 6.17 -5.47
C ALA A 70 -18.63 6.36 -4.49
N ARG A 71 -19.06 7.61 -4.22
CA ARG A 71 -20.09 7.92 -3.22
C ARG A 71 -21.43 7.23 -3.46
N PRO A 72 -21.98 7.13 -4.68
CA PRO A 72 -23.23 6.41 -4.92
C PRO A 72 -23.14 4.92 -4.58
N HIS A 73 -21.96 4.31 -4.75
CA HIS A 73 -21.73 2.90 -4.41
C HIS A 73 -21.71 2.71 -2.89
N ALA A 74 -20.97 3.56 -2.18
CA ALA A 74 -20.95 3.58 -0.73
C ALA A 74 -22.35 3.78 -0.13
N GLY A 75 -23.12 4.75 -0.66
CA GLY A 75 -24.49 5.02 -0.23
C GLY A 75 -25.42 3.81 -0.41
N ARG A 76 -25.32 3.07 -1.53
CA ARG A 76 -26.08 1.84 -1.74
C ARG A 76 -25.72 0.75 -0.75
N VAL A 77 -24.42 0.57 -0.47
CA VAL A 77 -23.94 -0.40 0.53
C VAL A 77 -24.49 -0.06 1.92
N ILE A 78 -24.32 1.18 2.37
CA ILE A 78 -24.80 1.64 3.68
C ILE A 78 -26.32 1.53 3.79
N GLY A 79 -27.07 2.00 2.79
CA GLY A 79 -28.52 1.91 2.78
C GLY A 79 -29.03 0.47 2.89
N ALA A 80 -28.37 -0.47 2.21
CA ALA A 80 -28.74 -1.87 2.30
C ALA A 80 -28.38 -2.52 3.65
N LEU A 81 -27.26 -2.13 4.27
CA LEU A 81 -26.89 -2.60 5.60
C LEU A 81 -27.83 -2.06 6.69
N LEU A 82 -28.31 -0.82 6.56
CA LEU A 82 -29.31 -0.25 7.47
C LEU A 82 -30.64 -1.01 7.41
N ALA A 83 -31.04 -1.46 6.22
CA ALA A 83 -32.23 -2.28 6.04
C ALA A 83 -32.06 -3.74 6.49
N SER A 84 -30.82 -4.18 6.74
CA SER A 84 -30.53 -5.55 7.16
C SER A 84 -30.80 -5.76 8.65
N PRO A 85 -31.51 -6.85 9.02
CA PRO A 85 -31.67 -7.24 10.42
C PRO A 85 -30.42 -7.92 10.99
N ARG A 86 -29.39 -8.19 10.17
CA ARG A 86 -28.18 -8.89 10.60
C ARG A 86 -27.37 -8.02 11.57
N THR A 87 -26.64 -8.68 12.46
CA THR A 87 -25.79 -8.04 13.46
C THR A 87 -24.42 -8.71 13.55
N GLY A 88 -23.46 -8.01 14.17
CA GLY A 88 -22.11 -8.52 14.40
C GLY A 88 -21.46 -9.10 13.14
N ILE A 89 -20.95 -10.33 13.26
CA ILE A 89 -20.26 -11.06 12.19
C ILE A 89 -21.12 -11.21 10.94
N ALA A 90 -22.41 -11.53 11.09
CA ALA A 90 -23.28 -11.75 9.93
C ALA A 90 -23.51 -10.47 9.11
N LEU A 91 -23.45 -9.31 9.77
CA LEU A 91 -23.51 -8.01 9.09
C LEU A 91 -22.16 -7.64 8.45
N GLU A 92 -21.04 -8.01 9.05
CA GLU A 92 -19.70 -7.87 8.44
C GLU A 92 -19.58 -8.72 7.16
N ASP A 93 -20.08 -9.96 7.18
CA ASP A 93 -20.10 -10.83 6.01
C ASP A 93 -21.01 -10.25 4.90
N GLU A 94 -22.14 -9.65 5.27
CA GLU A 94 -22.99 -8.94 4.31
C GLU A 94 -22.30 -7.70 3.73
N LEU A 95 -21.62 -6.89 4.55
CA LEU A 95 -20.81 -5.77 4.07
C LEU A 95 -19.78 -6.27 3.06
N CYS A 96 -19.00 -7.30 3.39
CA CYS A 96 -17.99 -7.84 2.49
C CYS A 96 -18.58 -8.38 1.18
N ALA A 97 -19.72 -9.08 1.22
CA ALA A 97 -20.39 -9.57 0.03
C ALA A 97 -20.80 -8.41 -0.90
N ARG A 98 -21.41 -7.35 -0.33
CA ARG A 98 -21.83 -6.16 -1.09
C ARG A 98 -20.66 -5.38 -1.68
N LEU A 99 -19.53 -5.34 -0.97
CA LEU A 99 -18.31 -4.73 -1.50
C LEU A 99 -17.74 -5.53 -2.68
N GLY A 100 -17.96 -6.84 -2.73
CA GLY A 100 -17.61 -7.67 -3.88
C GLY A 100 -18.50 -7.45 -5.11
N GLU A 101 -19.66 -6.81 -4.94
CA GLU A 101 -20.57 -6.44 -6.04
C GLU A 101 -20.27 -5.05 -6.62
N VAL A 102 -19.34 -4.30 -6.00
CA VAL A 102 -18.95 -2.98 -6.51
C VAL A 102 -18.09 -3.15 -7.76
N PRO A 103 -18.36 -2.40 -8.84
CA PRO A 103 -17.60 -2.53 -10.09
C PRO A 103 -16.10 -2.26 -9.89
N ASP A 104 -15.27 -3.03 -10.58
CA ASP A 104 -13.80 -2.98 -10.47
C ASP A 104 -13.21 -1.62 -10.90
N GLU A 105 -13.94 -0.82 -11.68
CA GLU A 105 -13.53 0.53 -12.05
C GLU A 105 -13.50 1.49 -10.86
N VAL A 106 -14.26 1.18 -9.80
CA VAL A 106 -14.25 1.95 -8.56
C VAL A 106 -13.05 1.51 -7.73
N ALA A 107 -12.00 2.34 -7.74
CA ALA A 107 -10.79 2.01 -7.00
C ALA A 107 -11.12 1.80 -5.50
N PRO A 108 -10.71 0.67 -4.90
CA PRO A 108 -11.06 0.31 -3.53
C PRO A 108 -10.72 1.38 -2.48
N ARG A 109 -9.62 2.12 -2.68
CA ARG A 109 -9.22 3.23 -1.80
C ARG A 109 -10.27 4.33 -1.74
N HIS A 110 -10.84 4.72 -2.88
CA HIS A 110 -11.83 5.79 -2.97
C HIS A 110 -13.19 5.33 -2.46
N LEU A 111 -13.54 4.06 -2.67
CA LEU A 111 -14.70 3.46 -2.05
C LEU A 111 -14.57 3.41 -0.52
N ALA A 112 -13.41 3.04 0.01
CA ALA A 112 -13.15 3.00 1.45
C ALA A 112 -13.38 4.37 2.10
N GLU A 113 -12.87 5.43 1.48
CA GLU A 113 -13.07 6.80 1.93
C GLU A 113 -14.55 7.20 1.86
N ALA A 114 -15.22 6.91 0.75
CA ALA A 114 -16.64 7.21 0.58
C ALA A 114 -17.54 6.43 1.56
N LEU A 115 -17.20 5.20 1.90
CA LEU A 115 -17.88 4.41 2.93
C LEU A 115 -17.70 5.01 4.31
N ALA A 116 -16.47 5.46 4.63
CA ALA A 116 -16.19 6.11 5.90
C ALA A 116 -17.02 7.39 6.06
N ASP A 117 -17.12 8.20 5.00
CA ASP A 117 -17.95 9.40 4.95
C ASP A 117 -19.43 9.09 5.10
N ALA A 118 -19.92 8.10 4.35
CA ALA A 118 -21.33 7.70 4.39
C ALA A 118 -21.72 7.14 5.77
N ALA A 119 -20.82 6.42 6.44
CA ALA A 119 -21.03 5.95 7.81
C ALA A 119 -20.96 7.10 8.84
N GLY A 120 -20.04 8.04 8.67
CA GLY A 120 -19.83 9.17 9.58
C GLY A 120 -20.99 10.17 9.64
N VAL A 121 -21.83 10.23 8.60
CA VAL A 121 -23.02 11.09 8.57
C VAL A 121 -24.31 10.41 9.06
N LEU A 122 -24.23 9.14 9.48
CA LEU A 122 -25.38 8.45 10.04
C LEU A 122 -25.81 9.06 11.39
N PRO A 123 -27.11 9.02 11.76
CA PRO A 123 -27.60 9.59 13.03
C PRO A 123 -26.98 8.91 14.25
N GLU A 124 -26.51 9.67 15.24
CA GLU A 124 -25.88 9.11 16.45
C GLU A 124 -26.88 8.32 17.30
N ASP A 125 -28.10 8.82 17.45
CA ASP A 125 -29.16 8.26 18.30
C ASP A 125 -29.98 7.11 17.65
N ASP A 126 -29.48 6.50 16.58
CA ASP A 126 -30.16 5.41 15.88
C ASP A 126 -29.38 4.09 16.02
N ALA A 127 -30.03 3.06 16.58
CA ALA A 127 -29.39 1.76 16.86
C ALA A 127 -28.99 0.99 15.59
N ALA A 128 -29.66 1.22 14.45
CA ALA A 128 -29.25 0.64 13.17
C ALA A 128 -28.04 1.37 12.61
N ALA A 129 -28.02 2.69 12.69
CA ALA A 129 -26.88 3.52 12.33
C ALA A 129 -25.64 3.16 13.16
N GLU A 130 -25.76 3.04 14.47
CA GLU A 130 -24.64 2.66 15.35
C GLU A 130 -24.08 1.29 14.98
N ARG A 131 -24.95 0.30 14.78
CA ARG A 131 -24.56 -1.05 14.35
C ARG A 131 -23.80 -1.03 13.02
N VAL A 132 -24.30 -0.28 12.03
CA VAL A 132 -23.64 -0.17 10.72
C VAL A 132 -22.30 0.56 10.83
N ARG A 133 -22.23 1.67 11.58
CA ARG A 133 -20.99 2.39 11.84
C ARG A 133 -19.94 1.48 12.46
N MET A 134 -20.29 0.70 13.48
CA MET A 134 -19.35 -0.22 14.13
C MET A 134 -18.78 -1.26 13.17
N VAL A 135 -19.62 -1.86 12.32
CA VAL A 135 -19.17 -2.85 11.33
C VAL A 135 -18.28 -2.21 10.26
N VAL A 136 -18.66 -1.03 9.76
CA VAL A 136 -17.85 -0.29 8.77
C VAL A 136 -16.50 0.13 9.36
N ALA A 137 -16.50 0.71 10.57
CA ALA A 137 -15.27 1.07 11.28
C ALA A 137 -14.39 -0.15 11.55
N GLY A 138 -15.00 -1.30 11.86
CA GLY A 138 -14.31 -2.57 12.00
C GLY A 138 -13.53 -2.95 10.74
N VAL A 139 -14.17 -2.93 9.57
CA VAL A 139 -13.56 -3.39 8.30
C VAL A 139 -12.60 -2.36 7.69
N LEU A 140 -12.79 -1.07 7.96
CA LEU A 140 -11.99 -0.01 7.34
C LEU A 140 -10.53 -0.01 7.82
N PRO A 141 -9.58 0.29 6.92
CA PRO A 141 -8.21 0.66 7.28
C PRO A 141 -8.17 1.80 8.30
N ALA A 142 -7.23 1.74 9.24
CA ALA A 142 -7.09 2.64 10.38
C ALA A 142 -7.15 4.12 9.99
N ARG A 143 -6.54 4.50 8.86
CA ARG A 143 -6.55 5.89 8.37
C ARG A 143 -7.95 6.45 8.06
N PHE A 144 -8.93 5.59 7.81
CA PHE A 144 -10.30 6.00 7.47
C PHE A 144 -11.25 5.93 8.67
N ARG A 145 -10.93 5.15 9.71
CA ARG A 145 -11.79 4.97 10.90
C ARG A 145 -12.18 6.28 11.59
N PRO A 146 -11.30 7.28 11.76
CA PRO A 146 -11.68 8.55 12.40
C PRO A 146 -12.86 9.25 11.71
N ARG A 147 -13.07 9.02 10.41
CA ARG A 147 -14.17 9.62 9.64
C ARG A 147 -15.53 9.01 9.97
N THR A 148 -15.56 7.82 10.58
CA THR A 148 -16.81 7.17 11.00
C THR A 148 -17.37 7.73 12.31
N GLY A 149 -16.62 8.61 13.00
CA GLY A 149 -16.98 9.12 14.33
C GLY A 149 -16.79 8.09 15.46
N LEU A 150 -16.34 6.87 15.16
CA LEU A 150 -16.09 5.83 16.14
C LEU A 150 -14.59 5.64 16.39
N ASP A 151 -14.24 5.53 17.67
CA ASP A 151 -12.97 4.96 18.10
C ASP A 151 -13.13 3.43 18.20
N ALA A 152 -13.13 2.76 17.04
CA ALA A 152 -13.24 1.32 17.00
C ALA A 152 -11.92 0.69 17.48
N PRO A 153 -11.94 -0.13 18.55
CA PRO A 153 -10.72 -0.77 19.03
C PRO A 153 -10.10 -1.61 17.92
N ASP A 154 -8.76 -1.66 17.91
CA ASP A 154 -8.07 -2.51 16.97
C ASP A 154 -8.51 -3.97 17.15
N PRO A 155 -8.67 -4.72 16.04
CA PRO A 155 -9.01 -6.13 16.10
C PRO A 155 -8.00 -6.88 16.97
N LEU A 156 -8.51 -7.53 18.03
CA LEU A 156 -7.68 -8.36 18.90
C LEU A 156 -7.32 -9.65 18.18
N LEU A 157 -6.05 -9.79 17.79
CA LEU A 157 -5.50 -11.08 17.42
C LEU A 157 -5.41 -11.96 18.67
N LYS A 158 -6.18 -13.04 18.71
CA LYS A 158 -6.20 -13.96 19.86
C LYS A 158 -4.95 -14.85 19.91
N GLU A 159 -4.37 -15.18 18.75
CA GLU A 159 -3.20 -16.06 18.63
C GLU A 159 -2.20 -15.47 17.61
N PRO A 160 -0.98 -16.03 17.46
CA PRO A 160 -0.03 -15.60 16.43
C PRO A 160 -0.60 -15.77 15.02
N ALA A 161 -0.13 -14.94 14.10
CA ALA A 161 -0.42 -15.12 12.69
C ALA A 161 0.43 -16.25 12.12
N LEU A 162 -0.16 -16.97 11.18
CA LEU A 162 0.43 -18.09 10.50
C LEU A 162 0.70 -17.70 9.04
N TRP A 163 1.72 -18.28 8.46
CA TRP A 163 1.97 -18.16 7.03
C TRP A 163 2.50 -19.46 6.45
N THR A 164 2.33 -19.60 5.14
CA THR A 164 2.84 -20.73 4.37
C THR A 164 3.23 -20.27 2.98
N ARG A 165 4.02 -21.09 2.30
CA ARG A 165 4.42 -20.89 0.91
C ARG A 165 4.36 -22.20 0.16
N ASP A 166 4.10 -22.13 -1.14
CA ASP A 166 4.08 -23.32 -1.98
C ASP A 166 5.48 -23.91 -2.13
N ARG A 167 5.57 -25.12 -2.69
CA ARG A 167 6.84 -25.83 -2.87
C ARG A 167 7.88 -25.01 -3.67
N ALA A 168 7.42 -24.17 -4.59
CA ALA A 168 8.28 -23.34 -5.42
C ALA A 168 8.70 -22.01 -4.73
N GLY A 169 8.09 -21.64 -3.62
CA GLY A 169 8.30 -20.35 -2.95
C GLY A 169 7.76 -19.16 -3.74
N THR A 170 6.79 -19.38 -4.62
CA THR A 170 6.21 -18.37 -5.51
C THR A 170 4.82 -17.92 -5.07
N ARG A 171 4.12 -18.74 -4.29
CA ARG A 171 2.77 -18.45 -3.79
C ARG A 171 2.79 -18.48 -2.28
N PHE A 172 2.08 -17.54 -1.67
CA PHE A 172 2.05 -17.36 -0.24
C PHE A 172 0.60 -17.31 0.24
N ALA A 173 0.42 -17.69 1.50
CA ALA A 173 -0.78 -17.39 2.26
C ALA A 173 -0.42 -16.92 3.65
N VAL A 174 -1.22 -16.01 4.17
CA VAL A 174 -1.17 -15.50 5.54
C VAL A 174 -2.53 -15.76 6.16
N CYS A 175 -2.54 -16.34 7.36
CA CYS A 175 -3.75 -16.68 8.09
C CYS A 175 -3.67 -16.04 9.48
N ALA A 176 -4.70 -15.32 9.90
CA ALA A 176 -4.71 -14.68 11.20
C ALA A 176 -6.05 -14.85 11.94
N PRO A 177 -6.02 -15.04 13.27
CA PRO A 177 -7.21 -15.22 14.08
C PRO A 177 -7.81 -13.86 14.46
N PHE A 178 -9.00 -13.56 13.96
CA PHE A 178 -9.78 -12.39 14.35
C PHE A 178 -10.82 -12.79 15.40
N GLY A 179 -10.69 -12.21 16.58
CA GLY A 179 -11.73 -12.29 17.61
C GLY A 179 -12.80 -11.21 17.39
N THR A 180 -14.06 -11.56 17.65
CA THR A 180 -15.10 -10.57 17.94
C THR A 180 -15.40 -10.60 19.44
N PRO A 181 -15.95 -9.51 20.03
CA PRO A 181 -16.22 -9.45 21.47
C PRO A 181 -17.06 -10.62 22.00
N ASP A 182 -18.05 -11.07 21.23
CA ASP A 182 -19.05 -12.06 21.65
C ASP A 182 -19.13 -13.31 20.76
N GLY A 183 -18.24 -13.45 19.77
CA GLY A 183 -18.30 -14.51 18.76
C GLY A 183 -17.11 -15.45 18.76
N PRO A 184 -17.21 -16.59 18.04
CA PRO A 184 -16.09 -17.49 17.86
C PRO A 184 -14.95 -16.79 17.12
N VAL A 185 -13.71 -17.19 17.42
CA VAL A 185 -12.54 -16.77 16.65
C VAL A 185 -12.70 -17.25 15.21
N ARG A 186 -12.51 -16.35 14.24
CA ARG A 186 -12.48 -16.68 12.81
C ARG A 186 -11.07 -16.51 12.28
N TRP A 187 -10.65 -17.44 11.43
CA TRP A 187 -9.36 -17.39 10.78
C TRP A 187 -9.50 -16.73 9.42
N TYR A 188 -8.99 -15.50 9.27
CA TYR A 188 -8.95 -14.86 7.96
C TYR A 188 -7.71 -15.34 7.21
N LEU A 189 -7.95 -15.97 6.07
CA LEU A 189 -6.96 -16.30 5.07
C LEU A 189 -6.85 -15.16 4.07
N TRP A 190 -5.63 -14.70 3.85
CA TRP A 190 -5.23 -13.95 2.69
C TRP A 190 -4.31 -14.85 1.84
N GLY A 191 -4.61 -14.99 0.55
CA GLY A 191 -3.79 -15.78 -0.35
C GLY A 191 -4.08 -15.47 -1.81
N LEU A 192 -3.13 -15.79 -2.69
CA LEU A 192 -3.32 -15.62 -4.12
C LEU A 192 -4.48 -16.50 -4.62
N GLY A 193 -5.58 -15.87 -5.03
CA GLY A 193 -6.76 -16.52 -5.61
C GLY A 193 -7.73 -17.12 -4.59
N VAL A 194 -7.40 -17.15 -3.30
CA VAL A 194 -8.28 -17.62 -2.23
C VAL A 194 -8.07 -16.76 -0.99
N SER A 195 -9.13 -16.05 -0.61
CA SER A 195 -9.18 -15.28 0.62
C SER A 195 -10.57 -15.35 1.24
N GLY A 196 -10.65 -15.35 2.57
CA GLY A 196 -11.92 -15.48 3.27
C GLY A 196 -11.76 -15.86 4.73
N TYR A 197 -12.88 -15.96 5.43
CA TYR A 197 -12.90 -16.40 6.82
C TYR A 197 -13.21 -17.89 6.91
N TYR A 198 -12.49 -18.59 7.78
CA TYR A 198 -12.58 -20.03 8.03
C TYR A 198 -12.76 -20.30 9.52
N ALA A 199 -13.27 -21.48 9.87
CA ALA A 199 -13.48 -21.87 11.27
C ALA A 199 -12.17 -22.24 11.97
N SER A 200 -11.17 -22.71 11.22
CA SER A 200 -9.85 -23.08 11.75
C SER A 200 -8.73 -22.77 10.75
N PRO A 201 -7.46 -22.72 11.18
CA PRO A 201 -6.35 -22.53 10.28
C PRO A 201 -6.18 -23.74 9.36
N GLU A 202 -6.48 -24.96 9.80
CA GLU A 202 -6.43 -26.17 8.95
C GLU A 202 -7.43 -26.09 7.80
N GLU A 203 -8.65 -25.61 8.06
CA GLU A 203 -9.66 -25.40 7.02
C GLU A 203 -9.18 -24.34 6.00
N ALA A 204 -8.60 -23.24 6.49
CA ALA A 204 -7.98 -22.23 5.64
C ALA A 204 -6.84 -22.81 4.78
N LEU A 205 -5.99 -23.69 5.35
CA LEU A 205 -4.90 -24.33 4.62
C LEU A 205 -5.44 -25.21 3.49
N VAL A 206 -6.45 -26.03 3.78
CA VAL A 206 -7.09 -26.90 2.78
C VAL A 206 -7.67 -26.05 1.65
N ALA A 207 -8.39 -24.97 1.98
CA ALA A 207 -8.96 -24.09 0.97
C ALA A 207 -7.88 -23.43 0.10
N TRP A 208 -6.79 -22.96 0.70
CA TRP A 208 -5.67 -22.41 -0.04
C TRP A 208 -4.99 -23.46 -0.94
N GLN A 209 -4.73 -24.66 -0.41
CA GLN A 209 -4.15 -25.79 -1.15
C GLN A 209 -5.02 -26.19 -2.37
N VAL A 210 -6.33 -26.17 -2.22
CA VAL A 210 -7.27 -26.37 -3.34
C VAL A 210 -7.11 -25.25 -4.37
N GLY A 211 -7.02 -24.00 -3.93
CA GLY A 211 -6.86 -22.84 -4.82
C GLY A 211 -5.56 -22.84 -5.62
N ILE A 212 -4.44 -23.25 -5.01
CA ILE A 212 -3.14 -23.32 -5.70
C ILE A 212 -2.93 -24.62 -6.49
N GLY A 213 -3.75 -25.64 -6.22
CA GLY A 213 -3.70 -26.95 -6.86
C GLY A 213 -2.69 -27.93 -6.23
N PRO A 214 -2.91 -29.24 -6.39
CA PRO A 214 -2.19 -30.29 -5.66
C PRO A 214 -0.68 -30.33 -5.94
N ALA A 215 -0.26 -29.96 -7.14
CA ALA A 215 1.16 -29.93 -7.52
C ALA A 215 1.97 -28.89 -6.72
N ALA A 216 1.35 -27.74 -6.42
CA ALA A 216 1.97 -26.66 -5.66
C ALA A 216 1.79 -26.85 -4.14
N ALA A 217 0.69 -27.48 -3.73
CA ALA A 217 0.32 -27.73 -2.33
C ALA A 217 1.15 -28.81 -1.61
N GLY A 218 1.94 -29.61 -2.35
CA GLY A 218 2.67 -30.73 -1.77
C GLY A 218 3.66 -30.30 -0.67
N GLY A 219 3.37 -30.69 0.58
CA GLY A 219 4.22 -30.45 1.75
C GLY A 219 4.00 -29.09 2.44
N THR A 220 2.95 -28.35 2.06
CA THR A 220 2.66 -27.06 2.71
C THR A 220 2.03 -27.28 4.09
N VAL A 221 2.56 -26.57 5.08
CA VAL A 221 2.05 -26.53 6.45
C VAL A 221 2.12 -25.08 6.95
N TRP A 222 1.37 -24.78 8.00
CA TRP A 222 1.47 -23.47 8.65
C TRP A 222 2.76 -23.36 9.46
N HIS A 223 3.34 -22.18 9.40
CA HIS A 223 4.43 -21.74 10.26
C HIS A 223 4.04 -20.42 10.92
N GLU A 224 4.58 -20.14 12.10
CA GLU A 224 4.52 -18.76 12.61
C GLU A 224 5.29 -17.83 11.67
N VAL A 225 4.84 -16.57 11.58
CA VAL A 225 5.50 -15.56 10.74
C VAL A 225 6.89 -15.24 11.28
N ASP A 226 7.91 -15.59 10.50
CA ASP A 226 9.34 -15.36 10.79
C ASP A 226 10.00 -14.34 9.84
N ASP A 227 9.40 -14.05 8.67
CA ASP A 227 9.85 -13.01 7.73
C ASP A 227 8.82 -11.86 7.61
N TRP A 228 8.82 -10.98 8.61
CA TRP A 228 7.92 -9.82 8.66
C TRP A 228 8.08 -8.83 7.50
N PRO A 229 9.30 -8.51 7.02
CA PRO A 229 9.47 -7.68 5.82
C PRO A 229 8.81 -8.27 4.58
N LEU A 230 8.93 -9.59 4.36
CA LEU A 230 8.25 -10.25 3.25
C LEU A 230 6.73 -10.20 3.40
N VAL A 231 6.19 -10.51 4.59
CA VAL A 231 4.75 -10.41 4.85
C VAL A 231 4.23 -8.99 4.64
N ALA A 232 4.97 -7.98 5.08
CA ALA A 232 4.62 -6.57 4.85
C ALA A 232 4.56 -6.25 3.35
N GLY A 233 5.51 -6.75 2.56
CA GLY A 233 5.53 -6.60 1.11
C GLY A 233 4.36 -7.31 0.42
N LEU A 234 4.05 -8.54 0.85
CA LEU A 234 2.95 -9.36 0.31
C LEU A 234 1.59 -8.69 0.55
N LEU A 235 1.32 -8.27 1.79
CA LEU A 235 0.04 -7.65 2.16
C LEU A 235 -0.12 -6.21 1.65
N SER A 236 0.99 -5.59 1.22
CA SER A 236 0.97 -4.25 0.62
C SER A 236 0.62 -4.26 -0.87
N ALA A 237 0.67 -5.43 -1.51
CA ALA A 237 0.30 -5.58 -2.92
C ALA A 237 -1.17 -5.25 -3.13
N ASP A 238 -1.48 -4.57 -4.23
CA ASP A 238 -2.86 -4.26 -4.58
C ASP A 238 -3.60 -5.55 -4.93
N THR A 239 -4.61 -5.86 -4.13
CA THR A 239 -5.53 -6.97 -4.38
C THR A 239 -6.68 -6.51 -5.27
N SER A 240 -7.19 -7.42 -6.10
CA SER A 240 -8.38 -7.16 -6.91
C SER A 240 -9.64 -7.17 -6.05
N GLY A 241 -10.54 -6.21 -6.29
CA GLY A 241 -11.84 -6.12 -5.64
C GLY A 241 -11.83 -5.39 -4.29
N ALA A 242 -12.90 -4.63 -4.02
CA ALA A 242 -12.97 -3.76 -2.86
C ALA A 242 -13.02 -4.50 -1.52
N ALA A 243 -13.77 -5.60 -1.44
CA ALA A 243 -13.86 -6.42 -0.24
C ALA A 243 -12.49 -6.96 0.18
N GLU A 244 -11.75 -7.48 -0.79
CA GLU A 244 -10.44 -8.06 -0.53
C GLU A 244 -9.39 -7.00 -0.21
N PHE A 245 -9.45 -5.84 -0.86
CA PHE A 245 -8.62 -4.70 -0.51
C PHE A 245 -8.80 -4.26 0.95
N LEU A 246 -10.05 -4.12 1.43
CA LEU A 246 -10.26 -3.69 2.81
C LEU A 246 -9.74 -4.74 3.81
N ARG A 247 -10.03 -6.02 3.57
CA ARG A 247 -9.60 -7.11 4.47
C ARG A 247 -8.08 -7.29 4.47
N SER A 248 -7.42 -7.24 3.31
CA SER A 248 -5.95 -7.35 3.21
C SER A 248 -5.25 -6.19 3.89
N ARG A 249 -5.75 -4.96 3.72
CA ARG A 249 -5.18 -3.76 4.36
C ARG A 249 -5.39 -3.79 5.87
N ARG A 250 -6.59 -4.18 6.33
CA ARG A 250 -6.86 -4.37 7.76
C ARG A 250 -5.96 -5.44 8.36
N LEU A 251 -5.79 -6.58 7.69
CA LEU A 251 -4.87 -7.64 8.09
C LEU A 251 -3.43 -7.10 8.21
N ALA A 252 -2.95 -6.38 7.20
CA ALA A 252 -1.62 -5.78 7.21
C ALA A 252 -1.42 -4.85 8.40
N GLU A 253 -2.36 -3.93 8.65
CA GLU A 253 -2.28 -2.99 9.77
C GLU A 253 -2.22 -3.71 11.12
N VAL A 254 -3.11 -4.67 11.35
CA VAL A 254 -3.17 -5.43 12.60
C VAL A 254 -1.87 -6.21 12.86
N LEU A 255 -1.35 -6.87 11.82
CA LEU A 255 -0.13 -7.66 11.93
C LEU A 255 1.11 -6.79 12.16
N LEU A 256 1.25 -5.69 11.40
CA LEU A 256 2.40 -4.81 11.49
C LEU A 256 2.40 -4.00 12.78
N SER A 257 1.24 -3.57 13.27
CA SER A 257 1.12 -2.90 14.58
C SER A 257 1.54 -3.82 15.73
N ARG A 258 1.15 -5.10 15.70
CA ARG A 258 1.55 -6.08 16.73
C ARG A 258 3.05 -6.37 16.70
N HIS A 259 3.66 -6.46 15.52
CA HIS A 259 5.10 -6.65 15.39
C HIS A 259 5.90 -5.42 15.85
N ALA A 260 5.41 -4.22 15.52
CA ALA A 260 6.06 -2.96 15.88
C ALA A 260 5.94 -2.62 17.37
N ALA A 261 4.92 -3.14 18.06
CA ALA A 261 4.80 -3.01 19.51
C ALA A 261 5.93 -3.82 20.17
N PRO A 262 6.94 -3.18 20.81
CA PRO A 262 7.92 -3.93 21.58
C PRO A 262 7.16 -4.71 22.65
N GLY A 263 7.49 -6.00 22.79
CA GLY A 263 6.84 -6.86 23.76
C GLY A 263 6.89 -6.22 25.15
N ASN A 264 5.78 -5.63 25.60
CA ASN A 264 5.46 -5.52 27.01
C ASN A 264 5.13 -6.95 27.47
N GLY A 265 6.17 -7.77 27.54
CA GLY A 265 6.14 -9.04 28.25
C GLY A 265 5.96 -8.71 29.73
N GLY A 266 4.86 -9.20 30.28
CA GLY A 266 4.76 -9.45 31.72
C GLY A 266 5.69 -10.56 32.17
#